data_AF-A0A2T9J3I5-F1
#
_entry.id   AF-A0A2T9J3I5-F1
#
_cell.length_a   1.000
_cell.length_b   1.000
_cell.length_c   1.000
_cell.angle_alpha   90.00
_cell.angle_beta   90.00
_cell.angle_gamma   90.00
#
_symmetry.space_group_name_H-M   'P 1'
#
loop_
_entity.id
_entity.type
_entity.pdbx_description
1 polymer ?
#
loop_
_entity_poly.entity_id
_entity_poly.type
_entity_poly.pdbx_seq_one_letter_code
_entity_poly.pdbx_strand_id
1 'polypeptide(L)'
;MLLAGASLAAGPALAQSGREDGDAALKSLLNGFAGGGTAADRLKALAALDPQALSPKARLDYDAVRLATQAEAELVRRFRFGAGVAGPYVVTTRSGAWQKAADAKPEAVAATAKRLETETAQIRADAGRGVIPPAFLIARLETGLAEVAGKAAPEIAAALARQSEVLAALKSRAGTAAGVRFKDREAYYAAMLKTQLSAPMPPAEARRRLDEAIRALHARADVLLKAQGLTQGGVGERLRALMADERFLYTDDDAGRDRAIADMAPWLAKARARLPQAFGNLPGAVDAVSVRRMSPADEAAGRQGYRDLPSADGAKPGAYYVDLKRIRDRPSWSLPAVVHHEVLPGHMLQIPKEALSGAHPYRSRVACPAAMEGWAVYAEHLAWETGAFDGEPLAEIGGLYWILFRAARARMDLGVHLEGWTPEKAMAFLADVQGLPVIFGPFAQELERAAIAPGAAAGQGMYWLELSRMRRAWGGTLREFHARVLDRGTLPLAML
;
A
#
# COMPACT_ATOMS: atom_id res chain seq x y z
N MET A 1 28.33 -48.71 51.65
CA MET A 1 27.71 -47.59 52.40
C MET A 1 27.77 -46.38 51.50
N LEU A 2 26.61 -45.74 51.30
CA LEU A 2 26.27 -44.84 50.19
C LEU A 2 27.05 -43.53 50.13
N LEU A 3 27.39 -43.10 48.91
CA LEU A 3 27.38 -41.70 48.46
C LEU A 3 27.21 -41.66 46.92
N ALA A 4 25.98 -41.37 46.49
CA ALA A 4 25.60 -40.87 45.17
C ALA A 4 24.46 -39.87 45.48
N GLY A 5 24.45 -38.62 45.03
CA GLY A 5 24.61 -38.14 43.67
C GLY A 5 23.36 -37.31 43.41
N ALA A 6 23.47 -35.98 43.46
CA ALA A 6 22.38 -35.06 43.14
C ALA A 6 22.93 -34.00 42.17
N SER A 7 22.63 -34.17 40.89
CA SER A 7 22.88 -33.16 39.86
C SER A 7 21.54 -32.58 39.38
N LEU A 8 21.34 -31.32 39.76
CA LEU A 8 20.62 -30.22 39.11
C LEU A 8 19.69 -30.53 37.92
N ALA A 9 18.40 -30.32 38.14
CA ALA A 9 17.34 -30.21 37.12
C ALA A 9 16.73 -28.78 37.09
N ALA A 10 17.56 -27.73 37.03
CA ALA A 10 17.11 -26.32 37.05
C ALA A 10 17.13 -25.60 35.68
N GLY A 11 17.68 -26.22 34.62
CA GLY A 11 17.95 -25.57 33.32
C GLY A 11 16.74 -25.14 32.47
N PRO A 12 15.66 -25.95 32.33
CA PRO A 12 14.57 -25.62 31.40
C PRO A 12 13.66 -24.48 31.88
N ALA A 13 13.34 -24.47 33.19
CA ALA A 13 12.45 -23.47 33.79
C ALA A 13 13.09 -22.07 33.84
N LEU A 14 14.38 -21.98 34.19
CA LEU A 14 15.11 -20.69 34.18
C LEU A 14 15.30 -20.14 32.77
N ALA A 15 15.55 -21.00 31.78
CA ALA A 15 15.62 -20.60 30.38
C ALA A 15 14.25 -20.19 29.79
N GLN A 16 13.16 -20.72 30.35
CA GLN A 16 11.81 -20.30 29.97
C GLN A 16 11.44 -18.97 30.61
N SER A 17 11.69 -18.79 31.91
CA SER A 17 11.43 -17.52 32.61
C SER A 17 12.25 -16.36 32.02
N GLY A 18 13.54 -16.59 31.73
CA GLY A 18 14.39 -15.59 31.08
C GLY A 18 13.90 -15.19 29.68
N ARG A 19 13.19 -16.09 28.97
CA ARG A 19 12.56 -15.78 27.68
C ARG A 19 11.27 -14.99 27.82
N GLU A 20 10.46 -15.30 28.82
CA GLU A 20 9.24 -14.55 29.13
C GLU A 20 9.57 -13.10 29.52
N ASP A 21 10.63 -12.90 30.31
CA ASP A 21 11.13 -11.56 30.66
C ASP A 21 11.65 -10.80 29.43
N GLY A 22 12.40 -11.47 28.54
CA GLY A 22 12.90 -10.89 27.30
C GLY A 22 11.78 -10.46 26.33
N ASP A 23 10.78 -11.31 26.15
CA ASP A 23 9.61 -11.04 25.30
C ASP A 23 8.80 -9.85 25.84
N ALA A 24 8.60 -9.77 27.16
CA ALA A 24 7.92 -8.67 27.81
C ALA A 24 8.69 -7.34 27.64
N ALA A 25 10.02 -7.37 27.78
CA ALA A 25 10.88 -6.21 27.57
C ALA A 25 10.80 -5.70 26.13
N LEU A 26 10.89 -6.58 25.13
CA LEU A 26 10.74 -6.22 23.73
C LEU A 26 9.36 -5.61 23.45
N LYS A 27 8.28 -6.23 23.94
CA LYS A 27 6.91 -5.73 23.76
C LYS A 27 6.76 -4.32 24.34
N SER A 28 7.27 -4.08 25.55
CA SER A 28 7.27 -2.75 26.18
C SER A 28 8.01 -1.72 25.33
N LEU A 29 9.19 -2.08 24.81
CA LEU A 29 9.99 -1.24 23.94
C LEU A 29 9.24 -0.88 22.65
N LEU A 30 8.66 -1.86 21.96
CA LEU A 30 7.93 -1.65 20.70
C LEU A 30 6.64 -0.86 20.89
N ASN A 31 5.97 -0.97 22.03
CA ASN A 31 4.86 -0.08 22.38
C ASN A 31 5.32 1.38 22.50
N GLY A 32 6.49 1.60 23.11
CA GLY A 32 7.09 2.93 23.24
C GLY A 32 7.43 3.59 21.90
N PHE A 33 7.80 2.80 20.87
CA PHE A 33 8.11 3.33 19.55
C PHE A 33 6.91 3.97 18.83
N ALA A 34 5.69 3.64 19.24
CA ALA A 34 4.50 4.32 18.72
C ALA A 34 4.43 5.80 19.14
N GLY A 35 5.12 6.18 20.23
CA GLY A 35 5.18 7.55 20.74
C GLY A 35 6.19 8.47 20.04
N GLY A 36 6.97 7.96 19.07
CA GLY A 36 7.92 8.74 18.27
C GLY A 36 9.38 8.37 18.50
N GLY A 37 10.26 9.38 18.46
CA GLY A 37 11.72 9.22 18.52
C GLY A 37 12.39 9.11 17.15
N THR A 38 13.72 9.23 17.10
CA THR A 38 14.46 9.06 15.85
C THR A 38 14.73 7.58 15.59
N ALA A 39 14.96 7.22 14.32
CA ALA A 39 15.37 5.85 13.97
C ALA A 39 16.69 5.44 14.66
N ALA A 40 17.60 6.39 14.89
CA ALA A 40 18.85 6.13 15.62
C ALA A 40 18.58 5.75 17.09
N ASP A 41 17.68 6.46 17.76
CA ASP A 41 17.30 6.16 19.14
C ASP A 41 16.64 4.79 19.25
N ARG A 42 15.74 4.47 18.30
CA ARG A 42 15.10 3.15 18.22
C ARG A 42 16.11 2.02 18.02
N LEU A 43 17.09 2.21 17.14
CA LEU A 43 18.16 1.22 16.94
C LEU A 43 19.00 1.02 18.20
N LYS A 44 19.36 2.11 18.88
CA LYS A 44 20.11 2.03 20.15
C LYS A 44 19.32 1.27 21.20
N ALA A 45 18.01 1.53 21.31
CA ALA A 45 17.16 0.85 22.27
C ALA A 45 16.97 -0.64 21.94
N LEU A 46 16.82 -1.01 20.66
CA LEU A 46 16.81 -2.41 20.23
C LEU A 46 18.15 -3.11 20.52
N ALA A 47 19.27 -2.44 20.31
CA ALA A 47 20.60 -3.02 20.55
C ALA A 47 20.89 -3.30 22.04
N ALA A 48 20.10 -2.73 22.96
CA ALA A 48 20.22 -2.99 24.39
C ALA A 48 19.56 -4.30 24.85
N LEU A 49 18.75 -4.93 24.00
CA LEU A 49 18.14 -6.24 24.26
C LEU A 49 19.09 -7.37 23.84
N ASP A 50 19.15 -8.45 24.62
CA ASP A 50 19.80 -9.70 24.21
C ASP A 50 18.86 -10.53 23.32
N PRO A 51 19.15 -10.70 22.01
CA PRO A 51 18.28 -11.45 21.12
C PRO A 51 18.22 -12.95 21.43
N GLN A 52 19.15 -13.50 22.22
CA GLN A 52 19.14 -14.91 22.65
C GLN A 52 18.17 -15.16 23.81
N ALA A 53 17.83 -14.11 24.55
CA ALA A 53 16.80 -14.14 25.58
C ALA A 53 15.38 -13.98 25.00
N LEU A 54 15.19 -14.00 23.68
CA LEU A 54 13.87 -13.87 23.05
C LEU A 54 13.32 -15.23 22.63
N SER A 55 12.00 -15.40 22.72
CA SER A 55 11.34 -16.53 22.07
C SER A 55 11.49 -16.44 20.53
N PRO A 56 11.34 -17.55 19.80
CA PRO A 56 11.39 -17.52 18.32
C PRO A 56 10.39 -16.53 17.69
N LYS A 57 9.24 -16.32 18.34
CA LYS A 57 8.22 -15.38 17.87
C LYS A 57 8.63 -13.92 18.12
N ALA A 58 9.07 -13.61 19.34
CA ALA A 58 9.57 -12.26 19.66
C ALA A 58 10.82 -11.92 18.84
N ARG A 59 11.64 -12.92 18.51
CA ARG A 59 12.80 -12.75 17.63
C ARG A 59 12.41 -12.26 16.23
N LEU A 60 11.27 -12.71 15.69
CA LEU A 60 10.74 -12.18 14.43
C LEU A 60 10.32 -10.71 14.56
N ASP A 61 9.70 -10.32 15.67
CA ASP A 61 9.39 -8.90 15.94
C ASP A 61 10.65 -8.05 16.04
N TYR A 62 11.65 -8.53 16.77
CA TYR A 62 12.94 -7.87 16.92
C TYR A 62 13.62 -7.67 15.56
N ASP A 63 13.84 -8.74 14.80
CA ASP A 63 14.60 -8.69 13.55
C ASP A 63 13.87 -7.88 12.46
N ALA A 64 12.55 -8.01 12.38
CA ALA A 64 11.74 -7.27 11.42
C ALA A 64 11.75 -5.76 11.69
N VAL A 65 11.53 -5.36 12.94
CA VAL A 65 11.55 -3.94 13.33
C VAL A 65 12.95 -3.37 13.21
N ARG A 66 13.98 -4.13 13.58
CA ARG A 66 15.38 -3.71 13.43
C ARG A 66 15.73 -3.46 11.97
N LEU A 67 15.38 -4.37 11.04
CA LEU A 67 15.64 -4.19 9.61
C LEU A 67 14.95 -2.94 9.04
N ALA A 68 13.67 -2.75 9.35
CA ALA A 68 12.93 -1.57 8.91
C ALA A 68 13.53 -0.27 9.48
N THR A 69 13.86 -0.26 10.76
CA THR A 69 14.46 0.91 11.44
C THR A 69 15.87 1.20 10.90
N GLN A 70 16.64 0.18 10.52
CA GLN A 70 17.94 0.36 9.84
C GLN A 70 17.78 1.05 8.48
N ALA A 71 16.81 0.63 7.67
CA ALA A 71 16.53 1.25 6.38
C ALA A 71 16.08 2.71 6.54
N GLU A 72 15.24 3.01 7.53
CA GLU A 72 14.85 4.39 7.88
C GLU A 72 16.06 5.22 8.33
N ALA A 73 16.88 4.70 9.26
CA ALA A 73 18.06 5.40 9.77
C ALA A 73 19.06 5.73 8.64
N GLU A 74 19.25 4.81 7.70
CA GLU A 74 20.09 5.05 6.52
C GLU A 74 19.53 6.18 5.64
N LEU A 75 18.23 6.15 5.35
CA LEU A 75 17.54 7.17 4.57
C LEU A 75 17.70 8.56 5.20
N VAL A 76 17.31 8.71 6.48
CA VAL A 76 17.30 10.02 7.15
C VAL A 76 18.71 10.54 7.42
N ARG A 77 19.70 9.66 7.62
CA ARG A 77 21.11 10.07 7.76
C ARG A 77 21.65 10.66 6.47
N ARG A 78 21.29 10.07 5.32
CA ARG A 78 21.77 10.49 3.99
C ARG A 78 20.99 11.68 3.45
N PHE A 79 19.69 11.75 3.71
CA PHE A 79 18.78 12.75 3.17
C PHE A 79 18.09 13.51 4.30
N ARG A 80 18.72 14.60 4.75
CA ARG A 80 18.27 15.42 5.89
C ARG A 80 17.33 16.54 5.44
N PHE A 81 16.23 16.15 4.81
CA PHE A 81 15.16 17.04 4.34
C PHE A 81 13.82 16.28 4.33
N GLY A 82 12.72 16.99 4.15
CA GLY A 82 11.41 16.40 3.99
C GLY A 82 10.89 15.73 5.27
N ALA A 83 10.07 14.70 5.09
CA ALA A 83 9.36 13.99 6.15
C ALA A 83 9.90 12.56 6.40
N GLY A 84 11.16 12.31 6.02
CA GLY A 84 11.78 10.98 6.13
C GLY A 84 11.07 9.95 5.25
N VAL A 85 10.64 8.83 5.84
CA VAL A 85 9.96 7.74 5.12
C VAL A 85 8.59 8.11 4.56
N ALA A 86 7.99 9.22 5.04
CA ALA A 86 6.73 9.72 4.50
C ALA A 86 6.90 10.43 3.15
N GLY A 87 8.14 10.82 2.78
CA GLY A 87 8.43 11.44 1.50
C GLY A 87 9.33 12.69 1.59
N PRO A 88 9.67 13.27 0.44
CA PRO A 88 10.66 14.34 0.35
C PRO A 88 10.10 15.71 0.77
N TYR A 89 8.79 15.84 1.00
CA TYR A 89 8.13 17.11 1.26
C TYR A 89 7.52 17.11 2.66
N VAL A 90 7.82 18.15 3.43
CA VAL A 90 7.26 18.36 4.79
C VAL A 90 5.75 18.52 4.75
N VAL A 91 5.27 19.20 3.72
CA VAL A 91 3.84 19.45 3.47
C VAL A 91 3.48 18.89 2.11
N THR A 92 2.37 18.17 2.07
CA THR A 92 1.80 17.60 0.84
C THR A 92 0.29 17.86 0.83
N THR A 93 -0.37 17.50 -0.26
CA THR A 93 -1.84 17.53 -0.35
C THR A 93 -2.52 16.59 0.65
N ARG A 94 -1.76 15.70 1.32
CA ARG A 94 -2.27 14.70 2.28
C ARG A 94 -1.60 14.76 3.66
N SER A 95 -0.66 15.68 3.87
CA SER A 95 0.12 15.77 5.12
C SER A 95 0.57 17.19 5.43
N GLY A 96 0.91 17.41 6.69
CA GLY A 96 1.26 18.73 7.24
C GLY A 96 0.22 19.21 8.26
N ALA A 97 0.60 20.19 9.08
CA ALA A 97 -0.29 20.72 10.12
C ALA A 97 -1.57 21.33 9.55
N TRP A 98 -1.51 21.84 8.32
CA TRP A 98 -2.63 22.52 7.65
C TRP A 98 -3.89 21.66 7.52
N GLN A 99 -3.76 20.33 7.40
CA GLN A 99 -4.88 19.40 7.21
C GLN A 99 -5.97 19.48 8.29
N LYS A 100 -5.59 19.88 9.51
CA LYS A 100 -6.51 20.00 10.65
C LYS A 100 -6.47 21.39 11.29
N ALA A 101 -5.83 22.35 10.63
CA ALA A 101 -5.55 23.64 11.24
C ALA A 101 -6.82 24.47 11.47
N ALA A 102 -7.86 24.31 10.62
CA ALA A 102 -9.15 24.97 10.83
C ALA A 102 -9.90 24.44 12.07
N ASP A 103 -9.66 23.20 12.47
CA ASP A 103 -10.34 22.55 13.61
C ASP A 103 -9.64 22.83 14.95
N ALA A 104 -8.62 23.70 14.97
CA ALA A 104 -7.86 24.00 16.17
C ALA A 104 -8.75 24.69 17.22
N LYS A 105 -8.80 24.12 18.42
CA LYS A 105 -9.47 24.73 19.57
C LYS A 105 -8.76 26.04 19.98
N PRO A 106 -9.46 27.01 20.61
CA PRO A 106 -8.88 28.30 21.01
C PRO A 106 -7.53 28.19 21.74
N GLU A 107 -7.39 27.26 22.68
CA GLU A 107 -6.16 27.01 23.44
C GLU A 107 -5.00 26.44 22.61
N ALA A 108 -5.30 25.87 21.45
CA ALA A 108 -4.32 25.25 20.54
C ALA A 108 -3.96 26.16 19.34
N VAL A 109 -4.59 27.33 19.20
CA VAL A 109 -4.40 28.22 18.04
C VAL A 109 -2.93 28.63 17.89
N ALA A 110 -2.33 29.18 18.94
CA ALA A 110 -0.93 29.64 18.91
C ALA A 110 0.06 28.49 18.64
N ALA A 111 -0.18 27.32 19.23
CA ALA A 111 0.67 26.14 19.00
C ALA A 111 0.57 25.63 17.55
N THR A 112 -0.64 25.66 16.98
CA THR A 112 -0.88 25.26 15.58
C THR A 112 -0.24 26.24 14.60
N ALA A 113 -0.40 27.55 14.84
CA ALA A 113 0.24 28.59 14.05
C ALA A 113 1.77 28.47 14.08
N LYS A 114 2.36 28.28 15.27
CA LYS A 114 3.81 28.05 15.41
C LYS A 114 4.30 26.80 14.66
N ARG A 115 3.51 25.73 14.66
CA ARG A 115 3.83 24.52 13.89
C ARG A 115 3.84 24.80 12.39
N LEU A 116 2.86 25.54 11.87
CA LEU A 116 2.80 25.94 10.46
C LEU A 116 4.02 26.81 10.07
N GLU A 117 4.45 27.72 10.94
CA GLU A 117 5.67 28.51 10.72
C GLU A 117 6.93 27.65 10.68
N THR A 118 7.00 26.64 11.56
CA THR A 118 8.11 25.68 11.59
C THR A 118 8.17 24.88 10.30
N GLU A 119 7.03 24.36 9.83
CA GLU A 119 6.93 23.66 8.55
C GLU A 119 7.31 24.59 7.38
N THR A 120 6.88 25.86 7.41
CA THR A 120 7.22 26.88 6.41
C THR A 120 8.73 27.18 6.35
N ALA A 121 9.38 27.29 7.51
CA ALA A 121 10.84 27.46 7.58
C ALA A 121 11.56 26.23 7.01
N GLN A 122 11.08 25.02 7.30
CA GLN A 122 11.66 23.80 6.75
C GLN A 122 11.48 23.72 5.22
N ILE A 123 10.32 24.12 4.68
CA ILE A 123 10.11 24.20 3.22
C ILE A 123 11.15 25.10 2.55
N ARG A 124 11.45 26.27 3.12
CA ARG A 124 12.50 27.17 2.60
C ARG A 124 13.88 26.51 2.64
N ALA A 125 14.22 25.87 3.76
CA ALA A 125 15.50 25.18 3.93
C ALA A 125 15.68 24.02 2.93
N ASP A 126 14.65 23.21 2.74
CA ASP A 126 14.62 22.08 1.80
C ASP A 126 14.70 22.55 0.35
N ALA A 127 13.99 23.63 0.01
CA ALA A 127 14.08 24.26 -1.31
C ALA A 127 15.48 24.82 -1.61
N GLY A 128 16.24 25.26 -0.59
CA GLY A 128 17.65 25.62 -0.71
C GLY A 128 18.55 24.44 -1.13
N ARG A 129 18.12 23.20 -0.85
CA ARG A 129 18.78 21.95 -1.26
C ARG A 129 18.26 21.41 -2.60
N GLY A 130 17.36 22.14 -3.27
CA GLY A 130 16.72 21.70 -4.51
C GLY A 130 15.54 20.74 -4.32
N VAL A 131 15.07 20.55 -3.08
CA VAL A 131 13.90 19.73 -2.77
C VAL A 131 12.66 20.61 -2.86
N ILE A 132 12.05 20.59 -4.04
CA ILE A 132 10.92 21.45 -4.39
C ILE A 132 9.77 20.55 -4.87
N PRO A 133 8.53 20.72 -4.36
CA PRO A 133 7.38 20.01 -4.90
C PRO A 133 7.14 20.37 -6.38
N PRO A 134 6.69 19.43 -7.23
CA PRO A 134 6.25 19.70 -8.59
C PRO A 134 5.24 20.85 -8.68
N ALA A 135 5.26 21.61 -9.77
CA ALA A 135 4.41 22.80 -9.93
C ALA A 135 2.92 22.50 -9.76
N PHE A 136 2.44 21.36 -10.28
CA PHE A 136 1.04 20.94 -10.15
C PHE A 136 0.65 20.60 -8.69
N LEU A 137 1.60 20.11 -7.88
CA LEU A 137 1.37 19.88 -6.45
C LEU A 137 1.35 21.19 -5.68
N ILE A 138 2.22 22.14 -6.01
CA ILE A 138 2.19 23.49 -5.43
C ILE A 138 0.83 24.15 -5.70
N ALA A 139 0.35 24.09 -6.94
CA ALA A 139 -0.96 24.65 -7.31
C ALA A 139 -2.10 24.06 -6.46
N ARG A 140 -2.11 22.74 -6.26
CA ARG A 140 -3.09 22.07 -5.39
C ARG A 140 -2.95 22.47 -3.92
N LEU A 141 -1.72 22.59 -3.44
CA LEU A 141 -1.44 23.02 -2.07
C LEU A 141 -1.96 24.43 -1.83
N GLU A 142 -1.74 25.38 -2.73
CA GLU A 142 -2.27 26.75 -2.58
C GLU A 142 -3.80 26.75 -2.48
N THR A 143 -4.50 25.96 -3.31
CA THR A 143 -5.96 25.82 -3.23
C THR A 143 -6.38 25.28 -1.86
N GLY A 144 -5.77 24.18 -1.40
CA GLY A 144 -6.11 23.57 -0.12
C GLY A 144 -5.80 24.47 1.08
N LEU A 145 -4.64 25.14 1.07
CA LEU A 145 -4.24 26.08 2.11
C LEU A 145 -5.18 27.28 2.17
N ALA A 146 -5.60 27.82 1.01
CA ALA A 146 -6.55 28.93 0.96
C ALA A 146 -7.93 28.54 1.50
N GLU A 147 -8.42 27.35 1.15
CA GLU A 147 -9.70 26.84 1.65
C GLU A 147 -9.69 26.69 3.18
N VAL A 148 -8.62 26.11 3.73
CA VAL A 148 -8.47 25.95 5.18
C VAL A 148 -8.30 27.31 5.86
N ALA A 149 -7.52 28.22 5.28
CA ALA A 149 -7.32 29.56 5.83
C ALA A 149 -8.64 30.34 5.96
N GLY A 150 -9.56 30.20 4.99
CA GLY A 150 -10.88 30.84 5.04
C GLY A 150 -11.80 30.35 6.18
N LYS A 151 -11.47 29.22 6.81
CA LYS A 151 -12.24 28.62 7.92
C LYS A 151 -11.51 28.70 9.26
N ALA A 152 -10.23 29.09 9.27
CA ALA A 152 -9.37 29.03 10.44
C ALA A 152 -9.37 30.33 11.26
N ALA A 153 -8.92 30.25 12.51
CA ALA A 153 -8.67 31.44 13.34
C ALA A 153 -7.66 32.39 12.68
N PRO A 154 -7.75 33.72 12.89
CA PRO A 154 -6.93 34.71 12.17
C PRO A 154 -5.42 34.45 12.21
N GLU A 155 -4.88 33.99 13.35
CA GLU A 155 -3.46 33.68 13.50
C GLU A 155 -3.02 32.49 12.62
N ILE A 156 -3.84 31.44 12.56
CA ILE A 156 -3.62 30.27 11.71
C ILE A 156 -3.76 30.65 10.24
N ALA A 157 -4.80 31.44 9.89
CA ALA A 157 -5.01 31.91 8.53
C ALA A 157 -3.79 32.70 8.03
N ALA A 158 -3.22 33.58 8.86
CA ALA A 158 -2.00 34.31 8.53
C ALA A 158 -0.78 33.39 8.33
N ALA A 159 -0.64 32.34 9.14
CA ALA A 159 0.44 31.36 8.98
C ALA A 159 0.29 30.51 7.71
N LEU A 160 -0.94 30.11 7.37
CA LEU A 160 -1.26 29.39 6.12
C LEU A 160 -1.00 30.26 4.89
N ALA A 161 -1.34 31.56 4.94
CA ALA A 161 -1.04 32.51 3.88
C ALA A 161 0.46 32.61 3.61
N ARG A 162 1.28 32.75 4.67
CA ARG A 162 2.76 32.77 4.52
C ARG A 162 3.31 31.45 3.97
N GLN A 163 2.76 30.31 4.40
CA GLN A 163 3.16 29.01 3.84
C GLN A 163 2.84 28.92 2.34
N SER A 164 1.65 29.39 1.94
CA SER A 164 1.21 29.47 0.55
C SER A 164 2.11 30.38 -0.29
N GLU A 165 2.46 31.57 0.21
CA GLU A 165 3.39 32.50 -0.46
C GLU A 165 4.77 31.88 -0.71
N VAL A 166 5.31 31.16 0.28
CA VAL A 166 6.58 30.44 0.13
C VAL A 166 6.49 29.39 -0.95
N LEU A 167 5.44 28.57 -0.96
CA LEU A 167 5.23 27.55 -1.96
C LEU A 167 5.07 28.17 -3.37
N ALA A 168 4.28 29.25 -3.49
CA ALA A 168 4.06 29.97 -4.73
C ALA A 168 5.37 30.50 -5.33
N ALA A 169 6.25 31.06 -4.49
CA ALA A 169 7.56 31.56 -4.91
C ALA A 169 8.49 30.47 -5.46
N LEU A 170 8.23 29.19 -5.17
CA LEU A 170 9.01 28.06 -5.67
C LEU A 170 8.56 27.55 -7.05
N LYS A 171 7.39 27.95 -7.55
CA LYS A 171 6.81 27.42 -8.81
C LYS A 171 7.75 27.54 -10.00
N SER A 172 8.39 28.70 -10.18
CA SER A 172 9.31 28.94 -11.30
C SER A 172 10.54 28.01 -11.29
N ARG A 173 10.87 27.46 -10.11
CA ARG A 173 11.99 26.51 -9.91
C ARG A 173 11.53 25.05 -9.93
N ALA A 174 10.24 24.79 -9.75
CA ALA A 174 9.65 23.44 -9.65
C ALA A 174 9.76 22.63 -10.96
N GLY A 175 9.82 23.30 -12.12
CA GLY A 175 9.94 22.66 -13.43
C GLY A 175 8.68 21.89 -13.86
N THR A 176 8.80 21.09 -14.92
CA THR A 176 7.65 20.42 -15.58
C THR A 176 7.51 18.94 -15.24
N ALA A 177 8.54 18.31 -14.67
CA ALA A 177 8.47 16.90 -14.28
C ALA A 177 7.55 16.71 -13.06
N ALA A 178 6.86 15.57 -13.01
CA ALA A 178 5.91 15.27 -11.94
C ALA A 178 6.54 14.62 -10.71
N GLY A 179 7.79 14.18 -10.77
CA GLY A 179 8.50 13.60 -9.64
C GLY A 179 9.63 14.46 -9.09
N VAL A 180 10.55 13.82 -8.37
CA VAL A 180 11.65 14.51 -7.67
C VAL A 180 12.74 14.96 -8.65
N ARG A 181 13.39 16.10 -8.37
CA ARG A 181 14.35 16.74 -9.29
C ARG A 181 15.71 17.10 -8.68
N PHE A 182 15.95 16.78 -7.41
CA PHE A 182 17.23 17.06 -6.77
C PHE A 182 18.35 16.11 -7.25
N LYS A 183 19.61 16.52 -7.08
CA LYS A 183 20.82 15.87 -7.65
C LYS A 183 20.89 14.36 -7.37
N ASP A 184 20.64 13.93 -6.14
CA ASP A 184 20.80 12.54 -5.70
C ASP A 184 19.48 11.74 -5.73
N ARG A 185 18.53 12.12 -6.60
CA ARG A 185 17.19 11.51 -6.66
C ARG A 185 17.16 10.00 -6.84
N GLU A 186 18.08 9.43 -7.61
CA GLU A 186 18.10 7.98 -7.86
C GLU A 186 18.48 7.22 -6.59
N ALA A 187 19.49 7.70 -5.86
CA ALA A 187 19.88 7.12 -4.59
C ALA A 187 18.80 7.32 -3.51
N TYR A 188 18.13 8.47 -3.50
CA TYR A 188 16.99 8.71 -2.62
C TYR A 188 15.85 7.73 -2.93
N TYR A 189 15.51 7.57 -4.20
CA TYR A 189 14.47 6.66 -4.65
C TYR A 189 14.79 5.21 -4.29
N ALA A 190 16.02 4.76 -4.50
CA ALA A 190 16.46 3.42 -4.08
C ALA A 190 16.35 3.22 -2.56
N ALA A 191 16.68 4.24 -1.76
CA ALA A 191 16.53 4.18 -0.30
C ALA A 191 15.05 4.15 0.12
N MET A 192 14.18 4.94 -0.51
CA MET A 192 12.73 4.89 -0.29
C MET A 192 12.14 3.53 -0.68
N LEU A 193 12.52 2.99 -1.84
CA LEU A 193 12.05 1.66 -2.27
C LEU A 193 12.52 0.56 -1.30
N LYS A 194 13.74 0.69 -0.76
CA LYS A 194 14.25 -0.17 0.30
C LYS A 194 13.42 -0.08 1.58
N THR A 195 12.92 1.11 1.97
CA THR A 195 12.04 1.21 3.16
C THR A 195 10.66 0.60 2.92
N GLN A 196 10.17 0.55 1.68
CA GLN A 196 8.91 -0.11 1.34
C GLN A 196 8.99 -1.64 1.42
N LEU A 197 10.13 -2.21 1.05
CA LEU A 197 10.34 -3.67 0.97
C LEU A 197 11.12 -4.25 2.17
N SER A 198 11.82 -3.40 2.92
CA SER A 198 12.87 -3.78 3.87
C SER A 198 13.91 -4.74 3.27
N ALA A 199 14.19 -4.54 1.97
CA ALA A 199 15.15 -5.30 1.18
C ALA A 199 15.71 -4.38 0.07
N PRO A 200 16.97 -4.56 -0.36
CA PRO A 200 17.52 -3.78 -1.46
C PRO A 200 16.80 -4.14 -2.77
N MET A 201 16.38 -3.12 -3.51
CA MET A 201 15.79 -3.26 -4.84
C MET A 201 16.34 -2.17 -5.75
N PRO A 202 17.28 -2.50 -6.67
CA PRO A 202 17.79 -1.51 -7.63
C PRO A 202 16.67 -0.95 -8.50
N PRO A 203 16.54 0.38 -8.69
CA PRO A 203 15.46 0.93 -9.49
C PRO A 203 15.46 0.47 -10.96
N ALA A 204 16.65 0.24 -11.53
CA ALA A 204 16.79 -0.32 -12.87
C ALA A 204 16.22 -1.75 -12.98
N GLU A 205 16.40 -2.57 -11.94
CA GLU A 205 15.82 -3.92 -11.86
C GLU A 205 14.29 -3.85 -11.77
N ALA A 206 13.78 -3.00 -10.88
CA ALA A 206 12.35 -2.81 -10.71
C ALA A 206 11.68 -2.37 -12.02
N ARG A 207 12.28 -1.41 -12.73
CA ARG A 207 11.81 -0.96 -14.04
C ARG A 207 11.74 -2.09 -15.05
N ARG A 208 12.82 -2.86 -15.25
CA ARG A 208 12.83 -3.95 -16.23
C ARG A 208 11.73 -4.98 -15.94
N ARG A 209 11.60 -5.39 -14.69
CA ARG A 209 10.62 -6.41 -14.29
C ARG A 209 9.17 -5.93 -14.41
N LEU A 210 8.91 -4.66 -14.12
CA LEU A 210 7.58 -4.07 -14.34
C LEU A 210 7.27 -3.95 -15.84
N ASP A 211 8.25 -3.55 -16.66
CA ASP A 211 8.09 -3.51 -18.12
C ASP A 211 7.84 -4.91 -18.69
N GLU A 212 8.53 -5.94 -18.19
CA GLU A 212 8.30 -7.35 -18.53
C GLU A 212 6.90 -7.82 -18.14
N ALA A 213 6.45 -7.50 -16.92
CA ALA A 213 5.12 -7.84 -16.45
C ALA A 213 4.02 -7.20 -17.31
N ILE A 214 4.15 -5.90 -17.62
CA ILE A 214 3.20 -5.19 -18.50
C ILE A 214 3.15 -5.85 -19.88
N ARG A 215 4.31 -6.19 -20.48
CA ARG A 215 4.35 -6.87 -21.78
C ARG A 215 3.64 -8.22 -21.76
N ALA A 216 3.86 -9.03 -20.72
CA ALA A 216 3.22 -10.34 -20.59
C ALA A 216 1.68 -10.22 -20.45
N LEU A 217 1.23 -9.29 -19.61
CA LEU A 217 -0.20 -9.02 -19.41
C LEU A 217 -0.86 -8.49 -20.69
N HIS A 218 -0.19 -7.57 -21.42
CA HIS A 218 -0.64 -7.09 -22.72
C HIS A 218 -0.75 -8.19 -23.75
N ALA A 219 0.22 -9.12 -23.81
CA ALA A 219 0.17 -10.23 -24.76
C ALA A 219 -1.07 -11.12 -24.52
N ARG A 220 -1.42 -11.41 -23.26
CA ARG A 220 -2.63 -12.17 -22.95
C ARG A 220 -3.91 -11.37 -23.23
N ALA A 221 -3.94 -10.11 -22.83
CA ALA A 221 -5.08 -9.23 -23.08
C ALA A 221 -5.35 -9.06 -24.58
N ASP A 222 -4.31 -8.95 -25.42
CA ASP A 222 -4.45 -8.86 -26.87
C ASP A 222 -5.21 -10.05 -27.47
N VAL A 223 -4.86 -11.27 -27.06
CA VAL A 223 -5.52 -12.50 -27.50
C VAL A 223 -7.00 -12.48 -27.12
N LEU A 224 -7.31 -12.16 -25.86
CA LEU A 224 -8.68 -12.16 -25.34
C LEU A 224 -9.53 -11.06 -26.00
N LEU A 225 -8.99 -9.86 -26.15
CA LEU A 225 -9.69 -8.74 -26.78
C LEU A 225 -9.99 -9.03 -28.26
N LYS A 226 -9.04 -9.63 -29.00
CA LYS A 226 -9.28 -10.07 -30.38
C LYS A 226 -10.38 -11.11 -30.47
N ALA A 227 -10.45 -12.04 -29.51
CA ALA A 227 -11.54 -13.02 -29.43
C ALA A 227 -12.92 -12.36 -29.15
N GLN A 228 -12.94 -11.16 -28.58
CA GLN A 228 -14.15 -10.34 -28.44
C GLN A 228 -14.43 -9.42 -29.65
N GLY A 229 -13.68 -9.57 -30.75
CA GLY A 229 -13.80 -8.73 -31.95
C GLY A 229 -13.06 -7.40 -31.90
N LEU A 230 -12.36 -7.09 -30.80
CA LEU A 230 -11.57 -5.87 -30.65
C LEU A 230 -10.17 -6.08 -31.24
N THR A 231 -10.04 -5.83 -32.56
CA THR A 231 -8.82 -6.13 -33.34
C THR A 231 -8.01 -4.90 -33.74
N GLN A 232 -8.56 -3.70 -33.62
CA GLN A 232 -7.92 -2.44 -34.03
C GLN A 232 -7.32 -1.70 -32.84
N GLY A 233 -6.14 -1.11 -33.02
CA GLY A 233 -5.48 -0.28 -32.00
C GLY A 233 -4.71 -1.06 -30.92
N GLY A 234 -4.12 -0.30 -30.00
CA GLY A 234 -3.38 -0.82 -28.85
C GLY A 234 -4.27 -1.54 -27.83
N VAL A 235 -3.68 -2.22 -26.85
CA VAL A 235 -4.45 -2.87 -25.76
C VAL A 235 -5.24 -1.86 -24.95
N GLY A 236 -4.63 -0.74 -24.53
CA GLY A 236 -5.32 0.31 -23.78
C GLY A 236 -6.50 0.93 -24.54
N GLU A 237 -6.35 1.16 -25.85
CA GLU A 237 -7.43 1.68 -26.70
C GLU A 237 -8.62 0.72 -26.76
N ARG A 238 -8.35 -0.58 -26.90
CA ARG A 238 -9.39 -1.62 -26.92
C ARG A 238 -10.05 -1.83 -25.57
N LEU A 239 -9.30 -1.76 -24.47
CA LEU A 239 -9.87 -1.77 -23.11
C LEU A 239 -10.76 -0.55 -22.88
N ARG A 240 -10.37 0.63 -23.36
CA ARG A 240 -11.21 1.84 -23.33
C ARG A 240 -12.50 1.64 -24.12
N ALA A 241 -12.42 1.07 -25.32
CA ALA A 241 -13.60 0.76 -26.12
C ALA A 241 -14.53 -0.23 -25.41
N LEU A 242 -13.98 -1.30 -24.83
CA LEU A 242 -14.73 -2.32 -24.08
C LEU A 242 -15.38 -1.75 -22.80
N MET A 243 -14.74 -0.76 -22.17
CA MET A 243 -15.29 -0.07 -21.01
C MET A 243 -16.47 0.83 -21.36
N ALA A 244 -16.51 1.40 -22.57
CA ALA A 244 -17.59 2.27 -23.02
C ALA A 244 -18.78 1.51 -23.64
N ASP A 245 -18.69 0.19 -23.77
CA ASP A 245 -19.71 -0.63 -24.41
C ASP A 245 -20.93 -0.83 -23.48
N GLU A 246 -22.05 -0.22 -23.86
CA GLU A 246 -23.32 -0.22 -23.11
C GLU A 246 -23.82 -1.62 -22.76
N ARG A 247 -23.43 -2.68 -23.51
CA ARG A 247 -23.81 -4.06 -23.21
C ARG A 247 -23.28 -4.54 -21.86
N PHE A 248 -22.19 -3.94 -21.37
CA PHE A 248 -21.52 -4.33 -20.13
C PHE A 248 -21.76 -3.34 -18.99
N LEU A 249 -22.49 -2.26 -19.23
CA LEU A 249 -22.74 -1.25 -18.21
C LEU A 249 -23.95 -1.63 -17.36
N TYR A 250 -23.84 -1.39 -16.06
CA TYR A 250 -24.98 -1.45 -15.15
C TYR A 250 -25.86 -0.20 -15.34
N THR A 251 -27.14 -0.32 -15.02
CA THR A 251 -28.03 0.85 -14.86
C THR A 251 -27.64 1.62 -13.59
N ASP A 252 -27.83 2.94 -13.59
CA ASP A 252 -27.52 3.78 -12.42
C ASP A 252 -28.71 3.89 -11.45
N ASP A 253 -29.25 2.74 -11.07
CA ASP A 253 -30.40 2.58 -10.18
C ASP A 253 -30.17 1.42 -9.20
N ASP A 254 -31.12 1.16 -8.31
CA ASP A 254 -31.00 0.09 -7.33
C ASP A 254 -30.91 -1.29 -8.00
N ALA A 255 -31.61 -1.51 -9.11
CA ALA A 255 -31.54 -2.76 -9.86
C ALA A 255 -30.13 -3.02 -10.42
N GLY A 256 -29.47 -2.00 -10.95
CA GLY A 256 -28.09 -2.10 -11.42
C GLY A 256 -27.09 -2.36 -10.30
N ARG A 257 -27.30 -1.74 -9.12
CA ARG A 257 -26.47 -1.97 -7.93
C ARG A 257 -26.66 -3.38 -7.36
N ASP A 258 -27.89 -3.87 -7.32
CA ASP A 258 -28.21 -5.23 -6.87
C ASP A 258 -27.62 -6.28 -7.83
N ARG A 259 -27.75 -6.05 -9.14
CA ARG A 259 -27.10 -6.89 -10.16
C ARG A 259 -25.58 -6.91 -9.98
N ALA A 260 -24.95 -5.77 -9.73
CA ALA A 260 -23.51 -5.69 -9.53
C ALA A 260 -23.03 -6.54 -8.34
N ILE A 261 -23.77 -6.53 -7.23
CA ILE A 261 -23.49 -7.40 -6.07
C ILE A 261 -23.72 -8.88 -6.42
N ALA A 262 -24.81 -9.19 -7.12
CA ALA A 262 -25.11 -10.55 -7.56
C ALA A 262 -24.03 -11.11 -8.49
N ASP A 263 -23.52 -10.31 -9.42
CA ASP A 263 -22.45 -10.70 -10.36
C ASP A 263 -21.14 -11.03 -9.63
N MET A 264 -20.88 -10.45 -8.45
CA MET A 264 -19.68 -10.76 -7.64
C MET A 264 -19.79 -12.07 -6.85
N ALA A 265 -21.02 -12.54 -6.56
CA ALA A 265 -21.25 -13.68 -5.68
C ALA A 265 -20.66 -15.02 -6.23
N PRO A 266 -20.83 -15.37 -7.53
CA PRO A 266 -20.19 -16.55 -8.11
C PRO A 266 -18.66 -16.53 -8.00
N TRP A 267 -18.05 -15.35 -8.14
CA TRP A 267 -16.59 -15.19 -8.05
C TRP A 267 -16.10 -15.37 -6.62
N LEU A 268 -16.84 -14.87 -5.64
CA LEU A 268 -16.54 -15.14 -4.23
C LEU A 268 -16.67 -16.63 -3.91
N ALA A 269 -17.69 -17.31 -4.44
CA ALA A 269 -17.85 -18.75 -4.27
C ALA A 269 -16.69 -19.54 -4.90
N LYS A 270 -16.30 -19.20 -6.15
CA LYS A 270 -15.13 -19.79 -6.83
C LYS A 270 -13.84 -19.56 -6.03
N ALA A 271 -13.61 -18.35 -5.54
CA ALA A 271 -12.45 -18.02 -4.72
C ALA A 271 -12.42 -18.81 -3.40
N ARG A 272 -13.57 -18.91 -2.72
CA ARG A 272 -13.71 -19.69 -1.47
C ARG A 272 -13.41 -21.17 -1.69
N ALA A 273 -13.94 -21.78 -2.75
CA ALA A 273 -13.71 -23.19 -3.06
C ALA A 273 -12.22 -23.53 -3.30
N ARG A 274 -11.42 -22.53 -3.71
CA ARG A 274 -9.98 -22.66 -3.94
C ARG A 274 -9.14 -22.43 -2.68
N LEU A 275 -9.70 -21.82 -1.62
CA LEU A 275 -8.94 -21.48 -0.41
C LEU A 275 -8.22 -22.68 0.20
N PRO A 276 -8.87 -23.84 0.45
CA PRO A 276 -8.19 -24.95 1.10
C PRO A 276 -7.02 -25.47 0.27
N GLN A 277 -7.10 -25.37 -1.07
CA GLN A 277 -6.05 -25.86 -1.97
C GLN A 277 -4.77 -25.02 -1.90
N ALA A 278 -4.91 -23.73 -1.62
CA ALA A 278 -3.82 -22.77 -1.59
C ALA A 278 -3.39 -22.37 -0.17
N PHE A 279 -4.22 -22.55 0.85
CA PHE A 279 -3.97 -22.03 2.20
C PHE A 279 -4.27 -23.07 3.29
N GLY A 280 -3.37 -23.18 4.26
CA GLY A 280 -3.63 -23.80 5.56
C GLY A 280 -3.96 -22.75 6.63
N ASN A 281 -4.28 -23.22 7.84
CA ASN A 281 -4.51 -22.36 9.02
C ASN A 281 -5.46 -21.20 8.72
N LEU A 282 -6.63 -21.52 8.14
CA LEU A 282 -7.63 -20.54 7.75
C LEU A 282 -8.25 -19.89 9.02
N PRO A 283 -8.42 -18.56 9.05
CA PRO A 283 -9.12 -17.88 10.15
C PRO A 283 -10.57 -18.34 10.29
N GLY A 284 -11.10 -18.41 11.52
CA GLY A 284 -12.37 -19.09 11.81
C GLY A 284 -13.59 -18.59 11.04
N ALA A 285 -13.67 -17.30 10.71
CA ALA A 285 -14.79 -16.69 9.97
C ALA A 285 -14.46 -16.36 8.50
N VAL A 286 -13.33 -16.85 7.97
CA VAL A 286 -12.91 -16.52 6.59
C VAL A 286 -13.86 -17.10 5.54
N ASP A 287 -14.46 -18.25 5.83
CA ASP A 287 -15.47 -18.88 4.98
C ASP A 287 -16.86 -18.25 5.15
N ALA A 288 -17.04 -17.24 6.01
CA ALA A 288 -18.31 -16.54 6.20
C ALA A 288 -18.29 -15.11 5.64
N VAL A 289 -17.21 -14.70 4.95
CA VAL A 289 -17.12 -13.35 4.39
C VAL A 289 -18.13 -13.13 3.28
N SER A 290 -18.63 -11.91 3.13
CA SER A 290 -19.63 -11.56 2.11
C SER A 290 -19.25 -10.27 1.36
N VAL A 291 -19.86 -10.07 0.19
CA VAL A 291 -19.84 -8.81 -0.53
C VAL A 291 -21.22 -8.18 -0.37
N ARG A 292 -21.27 -6.89 0.00
CA ARG A 292 -22.50 -6.18 0.32
C ARG A 292 -22.52 -4.80 -0.30
N ARG A 293 -23.72 -4.26 -0.51
CA ARG A 293 -23.93 -2.84 -0.77
C ARG A 293 -23.68 -2.04 0.50
N MET A 294 -23.14 -0.83 0.33
CA MET A 294 -23.09 0.17 1.39
C MET A 294 -24.50 0.55 1.88
N SER A 295 -24.64 0.96 3.13
CA SER A 295 -25.94 1.46 3.60
C SER A 295 -26.26 2.80 2.92
N PRO A 296 -27.55 3.18 2.78
CA PRO A 296 -27.93 4.50 2.28
C PRO A 296 -27.28 5.65 3.07
N ALA A 297 -27.04 5.47 4.37
CA ALA A 297 -26.34 6.43 5.20
C ALA A 297 -24.85 6.56 4.81
N ASP A 298 -24.18 5.45 4.54
CA ASP A 298 -22.78 5.47 4.07
C ASP A 298 -22.67 6.11 2.68
N GLU A 299 -23.61 5.82 1.78
CA GLU A 299 -23.69 6.43 0.45
C GLU A 299 -23.92 7.95 0.54
N ALA A 300 -24.87 8.38 1.38
CA ALA A 300 -25.16 9.80 1.62
C ALA A 300 -23.98 10.55 2.27
N ALA A 301 -23.23 9.88 3.15
CA ALA A 301 -22.01 10.40 3.74
C ALA A 301 -20.81 10.43 2.77
N GLY A 302 -20.98 9.93 1.54
CA GLY A 302 -19.92 9.91 0.53
C GLY A 302 -18.74 9.00 0.90
N ARG A 303 -18.98 7.97 1.72
CA ARG A 303 -17.95 7.01 2.09
C ARG A 303 -17.47 6.25 0.85
N GLN A 304 -16.20 5.86 0.86
CA GLN A 304 -15.65 4.90 -0.11
C GLN A 304 -15.88 3.47 0.38
N GLY A 305 -15.69 2.50 -0.51
CA GLY A 305 -15.82 1.08 -0.17
C GLY A 305 -14.92 0.70 1.01
N TYR A 306 -15.41 -0.16 1.90
CA TYR A 306 -14.75 -0.47 3.15
C TYR A 306 -14.94 -1.93 3.56
N ARG A 307 -14.15 -2.39 4.52
CA ARG A 307 -14.10 -3.77 4.98
C ARG A 307 -14.45 -3.86 6.46
N ASP A 308 -15.44 -4.69 6.76
CA ASP A 308 -15.61 -5.28 8.07
C ASP A 308 -14.85 -6.60 8.07
N LEU A 309 -13.72 -6.65 8.76
CA LEU A 309 -12.86 -7.83 8.79
C LEU A 309 -13.54 -8.97 9.56
N PRO A 310 -13.44 -10.23 9.08
CA PRO A 310 -13.86 -11.38 9.87
C PRO A 310 -12.96 -11.52 11.09
N SER A 311 -13.52 -11.92 12.24
CA SER A 311 -12.71 -12.17 13.41
C SER A 311 -11.90 -13.47 13.24
N ALA A 312 -10.69 -13.44 13.76
CA ALA A 312 -9.75 -14.55 13.74
C ALA A 312 -10.32 -15.81 14.44
N ASP A 313 -11.10 -15.61 15.51
CA ASP A 313 -11.72 -16.64 16.35
C ASP A 313 -13.02 -17.24 15.78
N GLY A 314 -13.54 -16.68 14.67
CA GLY A 314 -14.78 -17.14 14.06
C GLY A 314 -16.07 -16.51 14.58
N ALA A 315 -16.02 -15.68 15.63
CA ALA A 315 -17.21 -15.10 16.26
C ALA A 315 -17.96 -14.07 15.39
N LYS A 316 -17.25 -13.33 14.52
CA LYS A 316 -17.80 -12.27 13.67
C LYS A 316 -17.48 -12.54 12.19
N PRO A 317 -18.50 -12.69 11.32
CA PRO A 317 -18.28 -12.76 9.87
C PRO A 317 -17.83 -11.41 9.32
N GLY A 318 -17.07 -11.45 8.23
CA GLY A 318 -16.63 -10.25 7.52
C GLY A 318 -17.56 -9.84 6.38
N ALA A 319 -17.48 -8.58 5.97
CA ALA A 319 -18.16 -8.08 4.79
C ALA A 319 -17.33 -7.00 4.08
N TYR A 320 -17.20 -7.11 2.76
CA TYR A 320 -16.70 -6.02 1.93
C TYR A 320 -17.90 -5.23 1.40
N TYR A 321 -17.93 -3.95 1.72
CA TYR A 321 -18.95 -3.01 1.30
C TYR A 321 -18.46 -2.27 0.06
N VAL A 322 -19.08 -2.55 -1.08
CA VAL A 322 -18.65 -2.02 -2.38
C VAL A 322 -19.19 -0.61 -2.58
N ASP A 323 -18.33 0.32 -2.99
CA ASP A 323 -18.78 1.64 -3.44
C ASP A 323 -19.28 1.57 -4.88
N LEU A 324 -20.59 1.73 -5.03
CA LEU A 324 -21.35 1.69 -6.28
C LEU A 324 -21.87 3.08 -6.68
N LYS A 325 -21.29 4.18 -6.18
CA LYS A 325 -21.77 5.54 -6.46
C LYS A 325 -21.70 5.90 -7.95
N ARG A 326 -20.65 5.43 -8.65
CA ARG A 326 -20.47 5.60 -10.10
C ARG A 326 -20.52 4.24 -10.79
N ILE A 327 -21.62 3.51 -10.63
CA ILE A 327 -21.71 2.11 -11.08
C ILE A 327 -21.55 1.93 -12.59
N ARG A 328 -21.91 2.95 -13.38
CA ARG A 328 -21.74 2.94 -14.85
C ARG A 328 -20.30 2.87 -15.31
N ASP A 329 -19.32 3.38 -14.56
CA ASP A 329 -17.89 3.24 -14.93
C ASP A 329 -17.26 1.97 -14.31
N ARG A 330 -18.10 0.99 -13.94
CA ARG A 330 -17.69 -0.34 -13.43
C ARG A 330 -18.32 -1.43 -14.29
N PRO A 331 -17.82 -1.67 -15.52
CA PRO A 331 -18.46 -2.63 -16.40
C PRO A 331 -18.41 -4.03 -15.81
N SER A 332 -19.44 -4.84 -16.10
CA SER A 332 -19.68 -6.16 -15.49
C SER A 332 -18.56 -7.17 -15.71
N TRP A 333 -17.74 -6.98 -16.74
CA TRP A 333 -16.56 -7.81 -16.99
C TRP A 333 -15.39 -7.50 -16.04
N SER A 334 -15.32 -6.30 -15.45
CA SER A 334 -14.18 -5.84 -14.62
C SER A 334 -14.44 -5.93 -13.11
N LEU A 335 -15.68 -5.66 -12.69
CA LEU A 335 -16.03 -5.52 -11.28
C LEU A 335 -15.78 -6.80 -10.46
N PRO A 336 -16.10 -8.00 -10.95
CA PRO A 336 -15.95 -9.21 -10.13
C PRO A 336 -14.50 -9.56 -9.78
N ALA A 337 -13.52 -9.07 -10.54
CA ALA A 337 -12.10 -9.29 -10.24
C ALA A 337 -11.67 -8.68 -8.89
N VAL A 338 -12.38 -7.65 -8.40
CA VAL A 338 -12.16 -7.00 -7.09
C VAL A 338 -12.25 -8.00 -5.93
N VAL A 339 -13.01 -9.09 -6.10
CA VAL A 339 -13.13 -10.18 -5.10
C VAL A 339 -11.76 -10.69 -4.66
N HIS A 340 -10.80 -10.83 -5.57
CA HIS A 340 -9.50 -11.40 -5.27
C HIS A 340 -8.57 -10.46 -4.49
N HIS A 341 -8.73 -9.14 -4.68
CA HIS A 341 -7.95 -8.12 -3.95
C HIS A 341 -8.55 -7.81 -2.58
N GLU A 342 -9.84 -7.51 -2.56
CA GLU A 342 -10.51 -6.98 -1.38
C GLU A 342 -11.02 -8.06 -0.44
N VAL A 343 -11.33 -9.24 -0.98
CA VAL A 343 -12.00 -10.32 -0.26
C VAL A 343 -11.08 -11.53 -0.14
N LEU A 344 -11.23 -12.54 -1.01
CA LEU A 344 -10.50 -13.81 -0.91
C LEU A 344 -9.71 -14.10 -2.20
N PRO A 345 -8.41 -14.46 -2.11
CA PRO A 345 -7.59 -14.61 -0.91
C PRO A 345 -6.87 -13.30 -0.49
N GLY A 346 -7.37 -12.14 -0.90
CA GLY A 346 -6.80 -10.83 -0.60
C GLY A 346 -6.96 -10.38 0.86
N HIS A 347 -7.40 -9.14 1.07
CA HIS A 347 -7.35 -8.52 2.40
C HIS A 347 -8.18 -9.22 3.48
N MET A 348 -9.33 -9.83 3.15
CA MET A 348 -10.15 -10.55 4.14
C MET A 348 -9.55 -11.88 4.60
N LEU A 349 -8.54 -12.41 3.91
CA LEU A 349 -7.71 -13.51 4.39
C LEU A 349 -6.45 -13.00 5.09
N GLN A 350 -5.76 -12.03 4.47
CA GLN A 350 -4.47 -11.53 4.91
C GLN A 350 -4.53 -10.92 6.32
N ILE A 351 -5.43 -9.98 6.55
CA ILE A 351 -5.44 -9.19 7.79
C ILE A 351 -5.81 -10.05 9.01
N PRO A 352 -6.80 -10.97 8.93
CA PRO A 352 -7.04 -11.90 10.03
C PRO A 352 -5.89 -12.89 10.26
N LYS A 353 -5.15 -13.31 9.22
CA LYS A 353 -3.94 -14.13 9.39
C LYS A 353 -2.82 -13.35 10.09
N GLU A 354 -2.66 -12.06 9.78
CA GLU A 354 -1.77 -11.17 10.55
C GLU A 354 -2.14 -11.18 12.03
N ALA A 355 -3.43 -11.01 12.35
CA ALA A 355 -3.91 -11.01 13.72
C ALA A 355 -3.66 -12.38 14.42
N LEU A 356 -3.92 -13.50 13.73
CA LEU A 356 -3.68 -14.85 14.26
C LEU A 356 -2.21 -15.17 14.52
N SER A 357 -1.30 -14.62 13.71
CA SER A 357 0.14 -14.79 13.96
C SER A 357 0.56 -14.24 15.32
N GLY A 358 -0.23 -13.29 15.86
CA GLY A 358 0.06 -12.52 17.05
C GLY A 358 1.35 -11.71 16.95
N ALA A 359 1.68 -11.26 15.74
CA ALA A 359 2.65 -10.22 15.46
C ALA A 359 2.51 -9.05 16.42
N HIS A 360 3.62 -8.42 16.81
CA HIS A 360 3.50 -7.11 17.45
C HIS A 360 2.90 -6.09 16.46
N PRO A 361 1.88 -5.30 16.83
CA PRO A 361 1.24 -4.34 15.89
C PRO A 361 2.22 -3.33 15.28
N TYR A 362 3.28 -2.97 16.02
CA TYR A 362 4.34 -2.11 15.48
C TYR A 362 5.08 -2.79 14.31
N ARG A 363 5.38 -4.09 14.41
CA ARG A 363 5.99 -4.87 13.31
C ARG A 363 5.10 -4.80 12.08
N SER A 364 3.83 -5.15 12.20
CA SER A 364 2.88 -5.18 11.08
C SER A 364 2.78 -3.84 10.35
N ARG A 365 3.04 -2.71 11.04
CA ARG A 365 3.01 -1.36 10.45
C ARG A 365 4.28 -0.96 9.73
N VAL A 366 5.46 -1.35 10.25
CA VAL A 366 6.75 -0.80 9.76
C VAL A 366 7.60 -1.82 9.01
N ALA A 367 7.39 -3.12 9.23
CA ALA A 367 8.29 -4.17 8.75
C ALA A 367 8.40 -4.20 7.22
N CYS A 368 7.28 -4.02 6.51
CA CYS A 368 7.25 -4.01 5.06
C CYS A 368 5.99 -3.25 4.58
N PRO A 369 6.03 -1.92 4.47
CA PRO A 369 4.88 -1.10 4.06
C PRO A 369 4.21 -1.56 2.75
N ALA A 370 4.98 -2.13 1.82
CA ALA A 370 4.46 -2.65 0.56
C ALA A 370 3.68 -3.97 0.69
N ALA A 371 3.81 -4.70 1.81
CA ALA A 371 3.32 -6.08 1.91
C ALA A 371 1.80 -6.20 1.87
N MET A 372 1.07 -5.23 2.45
CA MET A 372 -0.40 -5.27 2.50
C MET A 372 -1.00 -5.25 1.09
N GLU A 373 -0.71 -4.19 0.34
CA GLU A 373 -1.20 -4.05 -1.04
C GLU A 373 -0.50 -5.03 -1.99
N GLY A 374 0.81 -5.25 -1.82
CA GLY A 374 1.55 -6.19 -2.65
C GLY A 374 1.05 -7.64 -2.53
N TRP A 375 0.58 -8.06 -1.35
CA TRP A 375 -0.11 -9.34 -1.18
C TRP A 375 -1.41 -9.39 -1.98
N ALA A 376 -2.22 -8.35 -1.92
CA ALA A 376 -3.50 -8.31 -2.62
C ALA A 376 -3.31 -8.32 -4.15
N VAL A 377 -2.30 -7.62 -4.67
CA VAL A 377 -1.90 -7.72 -6.09
C VAL A 377 -1.38 -9.13 -6.42
N TYR A 378 -0.63 -9.75 -5.52
CA TYR A 378 -0.24 -11.15 -5.66
C TYR A 378 -1.44 -12.11 -5.66
N ALA A 379 -2.48 -11.85 -4.87
CA ALA A 379 -3.70 -12.62 -4.86
C ALA A 379 -4.51 -12.48 -6.17
N GLU A 380 -4.61 -11.26 -6.72
CA GLU A 380 -5.17 -11.01 -8.06
C GLU A 380 -4.44 -11.85 -9.12
N HIS A 381 -3.09 -11.77 -9.13
CA HIS A 381 -2.27 -12.49 -10.09
C HIS A 381 -2.27 -14.00 -9.89
N LEU A 382 -2.29 -14.48 -8.65
CA LEU A 382 -2.42 -15.91 -8.33
C LEU A 382 -3.73 -16.47 -8.87
N ALA A 383 -4.84 -15.72 -8.74
CA ALA A 383 -6.12 -16.12 -9.30
C ALA A 383 -6.03 -16.29 -10.82
N TRP A 384 -5.43 -15.33 -11.52
CA TRP A 384 -5.17 -15.43 -12.96
C TRP A 384 -4.29 -16.64 -13.33
N GLU A 385 -3.12 -16.78 -12.71
CA GLU A 385 -2.15 -17.85 -13.02
C GLU A 385 -2.65 -19.26 -12.68
N THR A 386 -3.65 -19.40 -11.81
CA THR A 386 -4.22 -20.69 -11.38
C THR A 386 -5.59 -20.96 -12.00
N GLY A 387 -5.94 -20.23 -13.06
CA GLY A 387 -7.13 -20.49 -13.86
C GLY A 387 -8.44 -20.12 -13.18
N ALA A 388 -8.47 -19.08 -12.33
CA ALA A 388 -9.71 -18.59 -11.69
C ALA A 388 -10.78 -18.18 -12.70
N PHE A 389 -10.33 -17.75 -13.87
CA PHE A 389 -11.16 -17.23 -14.95
C PHE A 389 -11.28 -18.21 -16.13
N ASP A 390 -10.87 -19.48 -15.97
CA ASP A 390 -10.92 -20.47 -17.06
C ASP A 390 -12.35 -20.62 -17.61
N GLY A 391 -12.48 -20.53 -18.94
CA GLY A 391 -13.76 -20.56 -19.64
C GLY A 391 -14.54 -19.25 -19.61
N GLU A 392 -14.03 -18.20 -18.97
CA GLU A 392 -14.73 -16.93 -18.72
C GLU A 392 -13.92 -15.74 -19.28
N PRO A 393 -13.82 -15.58 -20.62
CA PRO A 393 -12.85 -14.67 -21.24
C PRO A 393 -13.05 -13.19 -20.86
N LEU A 394 -14.30 -12.73 -20.68
CA LEU A 394 -14.58 -11.37 -20.25
C LEU A 394 -14.10 -11.11 -18.82
N ALA A 395 -14.29 -12.07 -17.92
CA ALA A 395 -13.82 -11.95 -16.56
C ALA A 395 -12.29 -12.05 -16.46
N GLU A 396 -11.65 -12.85 -17.33
CA GLU A 396 -10.19 -12.85 -17.43
C GLU A 396 -9.65 -11.50 -17.91
N ILE A 397 -10.30 -10.86 -18.90
CA ILE A 397 -9.98 -9.48 -19.29
C ILE A 397 -10.11 -8.54 -18.08
N GLY A 398 -11.15 -8.70 -17.26
CA GLY A 398 -11.33 -7.97 -16.01
C GLY A 398 -10.18 -8.15 -15.02
N GLY A 399 -9.77 -9.39 -14.78
CA GLY A 399 -8.62 -9.70 -13.92
C GLY A 399 -7.33 -9.06 -14.43
N LEU A 400 -7.02 -9.22 -15.71
CA LEU A 400 -5.84 -8.63 -16.35
C LEU A 400 -5.85 -7.11 -16.31
N TYR A 401 -7.02 -6.50 -16.51
CA TYR A 401 -7.20 -5.05 -16.45
C TYR A 401 -6.80 -4.49 -15.07
N TRP A 402 -7.20 -5.13 -13.98
CA TRP A 402 -6.79 -4.72 -12.63
C TRP A 402 -5.29 -4.91 -12.39
N ILE A 403 -4.71 -6.04 -12.81
CA ILE A 403 -3.26 -6.27 -12.65
C ILE A 403 -2.46 -5.25 -13.48
N LEU A 404 -2.92 -4.92 -14.70
CA LEU A 404 -2.35 -3.86 -15.54
C LEU A 404 -2.40 -2.49 -14.85
N PHE A 405 -3.50 -2.15 -14.18
CA PHE A 405 -3.58 -0.91 -13.38
C PHE A 405 -2.50 -0.86 -12.30
N ARG A 406 -2.27 -1.96 -11.57
CA ARG A 406 -1.22 -2.03 -10.53
C ARG A 406 0.17 -1.89 -11.14
N ALA A 407 0.45 -2.64 -12.20
CA ALA A 407 1.73 -2.63 -12.88
C ALA A 407 2.03 -1.25 -13.51
N ALA A 408 1.03 -0.62 -14.14
CA ALA A 408 1.15 0.71 -14.73
C ALA A 408 1.45 1.78 -13.67
N ARG A 409 0.77 1.75 -12.51
CA ARG A 409 1.04 2.68 -11.41
C ARG A 409 2.44 2.51 -10.84
N ALA A 410 2.87 1.27 -10.62
CA ALA A 410 4.22 0.95 -10.16
C ALA A 410 5.29 1.43 -11.16
N ARG A 411 5.06 1.27 -12.47
CA ARG A 411 5.98 1.72 -13.51
C ARG A 411 5.99 3.24 -13.68
N MET A 412 4.83 3.89 -13.55
CA MET A 412 4.69 5.34 -13.57
C MET A 412 5.47 5.99 -12.42
N ASP A 413 5.41 5.42 -11.22
CA ASP A 413 6.16 5.88 -10.04
C ASP A 413 7.67 6.02 -10.37
N LEU A 414 8.29 4.98 -10.93
CA LEU A 414 9.67 5.05 -11.44
C LEU A 414 9.85 6.14 -12.52
N GLY A 415 8.90 6.22 -13.47
CA GLY A 415 8.95 7.14 -14.59
C GLY A 415 8.94 8.62 -14.16
N VAL A 416 8.08 8.99 -13.23
CA VAL A 416 7.98 10.37 -12.74
C VAL A 416 9.21 10.77 -11.92
N HIS A 417 9.76 9.87 -11.11
CA HIS A 417 10.88 10.18 -10.23
C HIS A 417 12.25 10.08 -10.90
N LEU A 418 12.46 9.17 -11.85
CA LEU A 418 13.78 8.87 -12.42
C LEU A 418 13.93 9.29 -13.88
N GLU A 419 12.84 9.26 -14.65
CA GLU A 419 12.84 9.54 -16.08
C GLU A 419 12.27 10.91 -16.43
N GLY A 420 11.92 11.71 -15.41
CA GLY A 420 11.46 13.07 -15.58
C GLY A 420 10.12 13.19 -16.33
N TRP A 421 9.25 12.18 -16.22
CA TRP A 421 7.94 12.26 -16.87
C TRP A 421 7.14 13.46 -16.36
N THR A 422 6.54 14.20 -17.29
CA THR A 422 5.58 15.26 -16.98
C THR A 422 4.23 14.63 -16.58
N PRO A 423 3.31 15.39 -15.96
CA PRO A 423 1.95 14.91 -15.71
C PRO A 423 1.29 14.32 -16.96
N GLU A 424 1.41 14.98 -18.11
CA GLU A 424 0.81 14.58 -19.38
C GLU A 424 1.37 13.23 -19.84
N LYS A 425 2.70 13.06 -19.79
CA LYS A 425 3.34 11.79 -20.14
C LYS A 425 2.92 10.65 -19.20
N ALA A 426 2.81 10.93 -17.90
CA ALA A 426 2.36 9.94 -16.93
C ALA A 426 0.90 9.52 -17.17
N MET A 427 0.01 10.49 -17.45
CA MET A 427 -1.39 10.22 -17.81
C MET A 427 -1.49 9.40 -19.10
N ALA A 428 -0.74 9.78 -20.14
CA ALA A 428 -0.71 9.09 -21.42
C ALA A 428 -0.23 7.64 -21.25
N PHE A 429 0.87 7.44 -20.52
CA PHE A 429 1.38 6.10 -20.22
C PHE A 429 0.35 5.23 -19.51
N LEU A 430 -0.32 5.75 -18.47
CA LEU A 430 -1.37 5.00 -17.77
C LEU A 430 -2.52 4.62 -18.73
N ALA A 431 -2.90 5.55 -19.62
CA ALA A 431 -3.96 5.35 -20.61
C ALA A 431 -3.58 4.34 -21.70
N ASP A 432 -2.32 4.32 -22.13
CA ASP A 432 -1.81 3.37 -23.13
C ASP A 432 -1.76 1.94 -22.56
N VAL A 433 -1.42 1.82 -21.28
CA VAL A 433 -1.31 0.51 -20.63
C VAL A 433 -2.68 -0.11 -20.30
N GLN A 434 -3.66 0.68 -19.86
CA GLN A 434 -4.92 0.13 -19.34
C GLN A 434 -6.20 0.72 -19.95
N GLY A 435 -6.13 1.81 -20.71
CA GLY A 435 -7.30 2.48 -21.26
C GLY A 435 -7.78 3.66 -20.40
N LEU A 436 -8.90 3.49 -19.70
CA LEU A 436 -9.47 4.51 -18.80
C LEU A 436 -9.14 4.18 -17.34
N PRO A 437 -9.09 5.17 -16.44
CA PRO A 437 -8.93 4.89 -15.02
C PRO A 437 -10.14 4.17 -14.45
N VAL A 438 -9.89 3.26 -13.51
CA VAL A 438 -10.92 2.87 -12.53
C VAL A 438 -11.30 4.07 -11.65
N ILE A 439 -12.59 4.27 -11.37
CA ILE A 439 -13.08 5.41 -10.57
C ILE A 439 -12.36 5.56 -9.22
N PHE A 440 -11.95 4.46 -8.60
CA PHE A 440 -11.27 4.47 -7.29
C PHE A 440 -9.86 5.09 -7.31
N GLY A 441 -9.28 5.28 -8.50
CA GLY A 441 -7.97 5.91 -8.68
C GLY A 441 -7.92 6.65 -10.01
N PRO A 442 -8.56 7.83 -10.13
CA PRO A 442 -8.39 8.69 -11.28
C PRO A 442 -6.89 8.90 -11.50
N PHE A 443 -6.42 8.84 -12.74
CA PHE A 443 -4.97 8.92 -13.02
C PHE A 443 -4.33 10.16 -12.40
N ALA A 444 -5.02 11.30 -12.36
CA ALA A 444 -4.55 12.50 -11.69
C ALA A 444 -4.30 12.31 -10.19
N GLN A 445 -5.17 11.56 -9.49
CA GLN A 445 -4.98 11.23 -8.08
C GLN A 445 -3.83 10.24 -7.88
N GLU A 446 -3.67 9.29 -8.79
CA GLU A 446 -2.56 8.34 -8.74
C GLU A 446 -1.20 8.99 -9.00
N LEU A 447 -1.15 9.95 -9.93
CA LEU A 447 0.03 10.77 -10.14
C LEU A 447 0.36 11.62 -8.92
N GLU A 448 -0.64 12.23 -8.30
CA GLU A 448 -0.45 12.99 -7.06
C GLU A 448 0.13 12.11 -5.95
N ARG A 449 -0.44 10.91 -5.76
CA ARG A 449 0.06 9.93 -4.78
C ARG A 449 1.50 9.50 -5.06
N ALA A 450 1.84 9.20 -6.31
CA ALA A 450 3.21 8.87 -6.69
C ALA A 450 4.15 10.04 -6.40
N ALA A 451 3.79 11.25 -6.84
CA ALA A 451 4.63 12.43 -6.70
C ALA A 451 5.00 12.77 -5.24
N ILE A 452 4.09 12.53 -4.28
CA ILE A 452 4.34 12.79 -2.85
C ILE A 452 5.02 11.62 -2.11
N ALA A 453 4.90 10.39 -2.62
CA ALA A 453 5.39 9.18 -1.95
C ALA A 453 6.25 8.32 -2.88
N PRO A 454 7.49 8.75 -3.20
CA PRO A 454 8.36 8.05 -4.14
C PRO A 454 8.62 6.60 -3.72
N GLY A 455 8.46 5.67 -4.66
CA GLY A 455 8.72 4.25 -4.45
C GLY A 455 7.58 3.49 -3.80
N ALA A 456 6.50 4.14 -3.34
CA ALA A 456 5.40 3.47 -2.69
C ALA A 456 4.66 2.52 -3.65
N ALA A 457 4.25 2.99 -4.83
CA ALA A 457 3.55 2.13 -5.78
C ALA A 457 4.50 1.09 -6.41
N ALA A 458 5.75 1.48 -6.67
CA ALA A 458 6.78 0.55 -7.14
C ALA A 458 7.06 -0.55 -6.11
N GLY A 459 7.09 -0.24 -4.82
CA GLY A 459 7.26 -1.21 -3.74
C GLY A 459 6.15 -2.25 -3.74
N GLN A 460 4.89 -1.83 -3.87
CA GLN A 460 3.75 -2.76 -3.96
C GLN A 460 3.86 -3.69 -5.18
N GLY A 461 4.19 -3.14 -6.36
CA GLY A 461 4.41 -3.92 -7.56
C GLY A 461 5.58 -4.91 -7.43
N MET A 462 6.70 -4.47 -6.86
CA MET A 462 7.86 -5.33 -6.65
C MET A 462 7.62 -6.41 -5.61
N TYR A 463 6.86 -6.14 -4.55
CA TYR A 463 6.50 -7.14 -3.56
C TYR A 463 5.69 -8.28 -4.21
N TRP A 464 4.67 -7.96 -5.01
CA TRP A 464 3.95 -8.96 -5.80
C TRP A 464 4.89 -9.77 -6.71
N LEU A 465 5.71 -9.09 -7.51
CA LEU A 465 6.60 -9.76 -8.46
C LEU A 465 7.62 -10.67 -7.77
N GLU A 466 8.06 -10.30 -6.57
CA GLU A 466 8.94 -11.13 -5.74
C GLU A 466 8.23 -12.36 -5.17
N LEU A 467 7.01 -12.20 -4.62
CA LEU A 467 6.23 -13.36 -4.19
C LEU A 467 5.95 -14.32 -5.33
N SER A 468 5.58 -13.81 -6.52
CA SER A 468 5.38 -14.65 -7.70
C SER A 468 6.67 -15.36 -8.13
N ARG A 469 7.83 -14.71 -8.05
CA ARG A 469 9.15 -15.32 -8.33
C ARG A 469 9.47 -16.43 -7.32
N MET A 470 9.36 -16.15 -6.02
CA MET A 470 9.62 -17.12 -4.96
C MET A 470 8.68 -18.31 -5.05
N ARG A 471 7.38 -18.09 -5.29
CA ARG A 471 6.37 -19.14 -5.48
C ARG A 471 6.76 -20.09 -6.62
N ARG A 472 7.14 -19.53 -7.79
CA ARG A 472 7.57 -20.33 -8.94
C ARG A 472 8.86 -21.13 -8.68
N ALA A 473 9.68 -20.70 -7.72
CA ALA A 473 10.91 -21.38 -7.32
C ALA A 473 10.75 -22.32 -6.09
N TRP A 474 9.59 -22.32 -5.41
CA TRP A 474 9.41 -22.95 -4.09
C TRP A 474 9.55 -24.48 -4.09
N GLY A 475 9.23 -25.15 -5.20
CA GLY A 475 9.33 -26.61 -5.34
C GLY A 475 8.32 -27.44 -4.54
N GLY A 476 7.65 -26.86 -3.54
CA GLY A 476 6.56 -27.47 -2.77
C GLY A 476 5.16 -27.03 -3.18
N THR A 477 4.18 -27.33 -2.34
CA THR A 477 2.76 -26.96 -2.55
C THR A 477 2.50 -25.48 -2.30
N LEU A 478 1.39 -24.95 -2.87
CA LEU A 478 0.94 -23.59 -2.59
C LEU A 478 0.63 -23.36 -1.10
N ARG A 479 0.11 -24.37 -0.39
CA ARG A 479 -0.19 -24.27 1.05
C ARG A 479 1.08 -24.02 1.86
N GLU A 480 2.13 -24.77 1.57
CA GLU A 480 3.42 -24.63 2.25
C GLU A 480 4.05 -23.26 1.97
N PHE A 481 4.00 -22.81 0.70
CA PHE A 481 4.49 -21.48 0.33
C PHE A 481 3.75 -20.38 1.09
N HIS A 482 2.41 -20.37 1.04
CA HIS A 482 1.62 -19.33 1.71
C HIS A 482 1.72 -19.39 3.23
N ALA A 483 1.90 -20.57 3.83
CA ALA A 483 2.16 -20.69 5.26
C ALA A 483 3.47 -19.96 5.65
N ARG A 484 4.52 -20.06 4.83
CA ARG A 484 5.78 -19.33 5.07
C ARG A 484 5.63 -17.82 4.99
N VAL A 485 4.75 -17.34 4.10
CA VAL A 485 4.52 -15.91 3.84
C VAL A 485 3.56 -15.27 4.84
N LEU A 486 2.48 -15.96 5.23
CA LEU A 486 1.37 -15.34 5.99
C LEU A 486 1.20 -15.81 7.43
N ASP A 487 1.52 -17.07 7.76
CA ASP A 487 1.17 -17.62 9.09
C ASP A 487 1.99 -16.98 10.21
N ARG A 488 3.13 -16.39 9.86
CA ARG A 488 4.01 -15.67 10.77
C ARG A 488 3.73 -14.17 10.83
N GLY A 489 2.69 -13.70 10.14
CA GLY A 489 2.41 -12.28 9.94
C GLY A 489 3.44 -11.63 9.02
N THR A 490 3.33 -10.31 8.86
CA THR A 490 4.06 -9.53 7.88
C THR A 490 5.52 -9.47 8.28
N LEU A 491 6.37 -9.97 7.39
CA LEU A 491 7.82 -9.94 7.51
C LEU A 491 8.42 -9.02 6.43
N PRO A 492 9.60 -8.44 6.68
CA PRO A 492 10.43 -7.86 5.64
C PRO A 492 10.62 -8.82 4.47
N LEU A 493 10.69 -8.30 3.25
CA LEU A 493 10.99 -9.13 2.09
C LEU A 493 12.33 -9.87 2.23
N ALA A 494 13.31 -9.27 2.91
CA ALA A 494 14.61 -9.90 3.19
C ALA A 494 14.55 -11.09 4.17
N MET A 495 13.42 -11.30 4.85
CA MET A 495 13.19 -12.41 5.79
C MET A 495 12.27 -13.50 5.20
N LEU A 496 11.74 -13.29 4.00
CA LEU A 496 11.01 -14.27 3.20
C LEU A 496 11.99 -15.03 2.32
#